data_AF-A0AAP5BM53-F1
#
_entry.id   AF-A0AAP5BM53-F1
#
_cell.length_a   1.000
_cell.length_b   1.000
_cell.length_c   1.000
_cell.angle_alpha   90.00
_cell.angle_beta   90.00
_cell.angle_gamma   90.00
#
_symmetry.space_group_name_H-M   'P 1'
#
loop_
_entity.id
_entity.type
_entity.pdbx_description
1 polymer ?
#
loop_
_entity_poly.entity_id
_entity_poly.type
_entity_poly.pdbx_seq_one_letter_code
_entity_poly.pdbx_strand_id
1 'polypeptide(L)'
;MFHENSYGYRPGRSAKQAVVVTRERCWKYDWVVEFDIKAAFDQIDHGLLRKAVRRHIKADWILLYIERWLTAPFETADGVRLPRVRDTPAGRSGQPDADESVHALCA
;
A
#
# COMPACT_ATOMS: atom_id res chain seq x y z
N MET A 1 -14.73 -0.39 3.87
CA MET A 1 -15.20 0.68 2.97
C MET A 1 -14.10 1.73 2.91
N PHE A 2 -13.78 2.27 1.73
CA PHE A 2 -12.71 3.27 1.58
C PHE A 2 -13.22 4.67 1.90
N HIS A 3 -12.32 5.54 2.37
CA HIS A 3 -12.62 6.96 2.57
C HIS A 3 -12.78 7.68 1.21
N GLU A 4 -13.59 8.74 1.18
CA GLU A 4 -13.86 9.50 -0.05
C GLU A 4 -12.60 10.16 -0.63
N ASN A 5 -11.71 10.62 0.26
CA ASN A 5 -10.40 11.19 -0.10
C ASN A 5 -9.31 10.15 -0.40
N SER A 6 -9.66 8.88 -0.62
CA SER A 6 -8.71 7.84 -1.04
C SER A 6 -8.73 7.71 -2.56
N TYR A 7 -7.64 8.09 -3.22
CA TYR A 7 -7.54 8.14 -4.69
C TYR A 7 -6.62 7.09 -5.31
N GLY A 8 -5.63 6.59 -4.57
CA GLY A 8 -4.67 5.60 -5.06
C GLY A 8 -5.29 4.22 -5.27
N TYR A 9 -4.83 3.49 -6.30
CA TYR A 9 -5.16 2.09 -6.59
C TYR A 9 -6.67 1.75 -6.66
N ARG A 10 -7.52 2.73 -7.01
CA ARG A 10 -8.99 2.57 -7.03
C ARG A 10 -9.56 2.77 -8.43
N PRO A 11 -10.47 1.88 -8.89
CA PRO A 11 -11.20 2.09 -10.14
C PRO A 11 -11.97 3.41 -10.13
N GLY A 12 -11.86 4.19 -11.20
CA GLY A 12 -12.54 5.48 -11.36
C GLY A 12 -11.98 6.63 -10.49
N ARG A 13 -10.85 6.42 -9.81
CA ARG A 13 -10.12 7.46 -9.07
C ARG A 13 -8.75 7.69 -9.70
N SER A 14 -8.25 8.91 -9.65
CA SER A 14 -6.93 9.27 -10.20
C SER A 14 -6.22 10.32 -9.37
N ALA A 15 -4.90 10.41 -9.52
CA ALA A 15 -4.08 11.43 -8.86
C ALA A 15 -4.51 12.85 -9.23
N LYS A 16 -4.94 13.07 -10.49
CA LYS A 16 -5.50 14.38 -10.92
C LYS A 16 -6.70 14.81 -10.08
N GLN A 17 -7.58 13.87 -9.71
CA GLN A 17 -8.71 14.18 -8.84
C GLN A 17 -8.25 14.54 -7.42
N ALA A 18 -7.21 13.87 -6.90
CA ALA A 18 -6.62 14.21 -5.61
C ALA A 18 -6.08 15.65 -5.62
N VAL A 19 -5.32 16.03 -6.65
CA VAL A 19 -4.75 17.37 -6.79
C VAL A 19 -5.83 18.46 -6.88
N VAL A 20 -6.94 18.21 -7.60
CA VAL A 20 -8.06 19.16 -7.66
C VAL A 20 -8.64 19.44 -6.27
N VAL A 21 -8.89 18.39 -5.50
CA VAL A 21 -9.44 18.53 -4.14
C VAL A 21 -8.43 19.17 -3.18
N THR A 22 -7.14 18.82 -3.29
CA THR A 22 -6.09 19.47 -2.50
C THR A 22 -6.03 20.97 -2.81
N ARG A 23 -6.09 21.37 -4.09
CA ARG A 23 -6.08 22.78 -4.50
C ARG A 23 -7.23 23.57 -3.89
N GLU A 24 -8.45 23.03 -3.88
CA GLU A 24 -9.61 23.67 -3.25
C GLU A 24 -9.44 23.87 -1.75
N ARG A 25 -8.74 22.95 -1.07
CA ARG A 25 -8.48 23.04 0.38
C ARG A 25 -7.42 24.06 0.72
N CYS A 26 -6.37 24.17 -0.08
CA CYS A 26 -5.31 25.13 0.19
C CYS A 26 -5.75 26.59 -0.11
N TRP A 27 -6.98 26.81 -0.59
CA TRP A 27 -7.64 28.13 -0.56
C TRP A 27 -8.33 28.46 0.77
N LYS A 28 -8.57 27.46 1.61
CA LYS A 28 -9.21 27.61 2.92
C LYS A 28 -8.20 27.60 4.07
N TYR A 29 -7.03 27.02 3.82
CA TYR A 29 -5.99 26.81 4.82
C TYR A 29 -4.62 27.15 4.22
N ASP A 30 -3.83 27.90 4.98
CA ASP A 30 -2.51 28.38 4.55
C ASP A 30 -1.37 27.38 4.81
N TRP A 31 -1.69 26.17 5.26
CA TRP A 31 -0.73 25.15 5.65
C TRP A 31 -1.10 23.77 5.11
N VAL A 32 -0.09 22.93 4.91
CA VAL A 32 -0.24 21.55 4.44
C VAL A 32 0.58 20.63 5.34
N VAL A 33 0.03 19.46 5.65
CA VAL A 33 0.79 18.36 6.26
C VAL A 33 1.01 17.31 5.19
N GLU A 34 2.27 17.15 4.82
CA GLU A 34 2.74 16.11 3.92
C GLU A 34 3.39 15.00 4.75
N PHE A 35 3.00 13.76 4.48
CA PHE A 35 3.63 12.60 5.08
C PHE A 35 3.73 11.48 4.06
N ASP A 36 4.84 10.76 4.12
CA ASP A 36 5.09 9.55 3.36
C ASP A 36 5.51 8.41 4.30
N ILE A 37 5.11 7.19 3.95
CA ILE A 37 5.45 6.00 4.73
C ILE A 37 6.59 5.28 4.03
N LYS A 38 7.79 5.41 4.61
CA LYS A 38 8.96 4.70 4.11
C LYS A 38 8.72 3.19 4.05
N ALA A 39 9.00 2.60 2.89
CA ALA A 39 8.89 1.16 2.67
C ALA A 39 7.49 0.62 3.05
N ALA A 40 6.45 1.36 2.64
CA ALA A 40 5.06 1.13 3.02
C ALA A 40 4.60 -0.32 2.83
N PHE A 41 5.10 -1.04 1.83
CA PHE A 41 4.75 -2.44 1.57
C PHE A 41 5.68 -3.45 2.24
N ASP A 42 6.95 -3.09 2.45
CA ASP A 42 7.94 -4.02 2.98
C ASP A 42 7.86 -4.12 4.50
N GLN A 43 7.44 -3.05 5.19
CA GLN A 43 7.39 -2.99 6.65
C GLN A 43 6.00 -3.28 7.25
N ILE A 44 5.04 -3.75 6.43
CA ILE A 44 3.69 -4.06 6.92
C ILE A 44 3.73 -5.24 7.89
N ASP A 45 3.14 -5.07 9.08
CA ASP A 45 2.91 -6.18 10.00
C ASP A 45 1.90 -7.17 9.40
N HIS A 46 2.35 -8.38 9.08
CA HIS A 46 1.51 -9.44 8.52
C HIS A 46 0.37 -9.86 9.46
N GLY A 47 0.50 -9.68 10.77
CA GLY A 47 -0.58 -9.91 11.73
C GLY A 47 -1.71 -8.89 11.58
N LEU A 48 -1.37 -7.60 11.48
CA LEU A 48 -2.34 -6.52 11.24
C LEU A 48 -3.01 -6.65 9.87
N LEU A 49 -2.23 -6.94 8.83
CA LEU A 49 -2.77 -7.15 7.48
C LEU A 49 -3.78 -8.31 7.47
N ARG A 50 -3.43 -9.45 8.08
CA ARG A 50 -4.36 -10.60 8.19
C ARG A 50 -5.64 -10.25 8.94
N LYS A 51 -5.55 -9.50 10.05
CA LYS A 51 -6.73 -9.03 10.79
C LYS A 51 -7.64 -8.17 9.90
N ALA A 52 -7.07 -7.25 9.14
CA ALA A 52 -7.82 -6.39 8.22
C ALA A 52 -8.49 -7.19 7.09
N VAL A 53 -7.77 -8.12 6.45
CA VAL A 53 -8.30 -8.95 5.37
C VAL A 53 -9.43 -9.86 5.88
N ARG A 54 -9.27 -10.52 7.03
CA ARG A 54 -10.33 -11.37 7.64
C ARG A 54 -11.59 -10.59 7.97
N ARG A 55 -11.49 -9.29 8.24
CA ARG A 55 -12.66 -8.44 8.50
C ARG A 55 -13.51 -8.20 7.25
N HIS A 56 -12.92 -8.33 6.05
CA HIS A 56 -13.57 -8.03 4.77
C HIS A 56 -13.85 -9.28 3.92
N ILE A 57 -13.03 -10.32 4.02
CA ILE A 57 -13.16 -11.57 3.26
C ILE A 57 -13.54 -12.69 4.21
N LYS A 58 -14.68 -13.36 3.93
CA LYS A 58 -15.16 -14.50 4.72
C LYS A 58 -14.84 -15.87 4.10
N ALA A 59 -14.36 -15.89 2.85
CA ALA A 59 -14.03 -17.14 2.17
C ALA A 59 -12.67 -17.66 2.65
N ASP A 60 -12.68 -18.78 3.37
CA ASP A 60 -11.47 -19.34 4.00
C ASP A 60 -10.38 -19.70 3.00
N TRP A 61 -10.75 -20.16 1.79
CA TRP A 61 -9.77 -20.48 0.75
C TRP A 61 -8.99 -19.26 0.27
N ILE A 62 -9.64 -18.09 0.18
CA ILE A 62 -8.94 -16.84 -0.20
C ILE A 62 -7.96 -16.45 0.90
N LEU A 63 -8.37 -16.54 2.16
CA LEU A 63 -7.51 -16.22 3.31
C LEU A 63 -6.27 -17.13 3.34
N LEU A 64 -6.45 -18.43 3.05
CA LEU A 64 -5.36 -19.39 2.95
C LEU A 64 -4.35 -19.00 1.86
N TYR A 65 -4.81 -18.61 0.67
CA TYR A 65 -3.91 -18.21 -0.42
C TYR A 65 -3.15 -16.92 -0.10
N ILE A 66 -3.82 -15.94 0.51
CA ILE A 66 -3.18 -14.70 0.95
C ILE A 66 -2.09 -15.02 1.99
N GLU A 67 -2.35 -15.91 2.94
CA GLU A 67 -1.36 -16.32 3.94
C GLU A 67 -0.15 -17.03 3.32
N ARG A 68 -0.38 -17.88 2.32
CA ARG A 68 0.71 -18.54 1.58
C ARG A 68 1.56 -17.53 0.81
N TRP A 69 0.94 -16.54 0.16
CA TRP A 69 1.69 -15.49 -0.54
C TRP A 69 2.49 -14.59 0.40
N LEU A 70 1.94 -14.28 1.57
CA LEU A 70 2.64 -13.47 2.58
C LEU A 70 3.79 -14.19 3.28
N THR A 71 3.84 -15.53 3.23
CA THR A 71 4.87 -16.35 3.89
C THR A 71 5.80 -17.08 2.93
N ALA A 72 5.54 -17.00 1.62
CA ALA A 72 6.34 -17.65 0.60
C ALA A 72 7.82 -17.20 0.69
N PRO A 73 8.77 -18.14 0.81
CA PRO A 73 10.19 -17.80 0.88
C PRO A 73 10.68 -17.22 -0.45
N PHE A 74 11.74 -16.42 -0.38
CA PHE A 74 12.44 -15.95 -1.57
C PHE A 74 13.48 -16.98 -1.99
N GLU A 75 13.70 -17.13 -3.29
CA GLU A 75 14.78 -17.96 -3.83
C GLU A 75 15.80 -17.03 -4.49
N THR A 76 17.06 -17.09 -4.06
CA THR A 76 18.15 -16.32 -4.67
C THR A 76 18.58 -16.97 -5.98
N ALA A 77 19.35 -16.24 -6.81
CA ALA A 77 19.92 -16.77 -8.05
C ALA A 77 20.81 -18.02 -7.80
N ASP A 78 21.37 -18.14 -6.60
CA ASP A 78 22.20 -19.27 -6.17
C ASP A 78 21.37 -20.46 -5.64
N GLY A 79 20.04 -20.42 -5.74
CA GLY A 79 19.13 -21.49 -5.29
C GLY A 79 18.90 -21.55 -3.78
N VAL A 80 19.35 -20.54 -3.02
CA VAL A 80 19.16 -20.48 -1.57
C VAL A 80 17.77 -19.94 -1.26
N ARG A 81 17.02 -20.68 -0.43
CA ARG A 81 15.69 -20.25 0.05
C ARG A 81 15.81 -19.45 1.34
N LEU A 82 15.41 -18.18 1.29
CA LEU A 82 15.40 -17.29 2.44
C LEU A 82 13.98 -17.20 3.03
N PRO A 83 13.81 -17.46 4.34
CA PRO A 83 12.52 -17.33 4.99
C PRO A 83 12.08 -15.86 4.98
N ARG A 84 10.77 -15.64 4.78
CA ARG A 84 10.18 -14.31 4.76
C ARG A 84 9.90 -13.84 6.19
N VAL A 85 10.93 -13.32 6.87
CA VAL A 85 10.87 -12.99 8.30
C VAL A 85 10.30 -11.58 8.54
N ARG A 86 10.69 -10.58 7.76
CA ARG A 86 9.97 -9.28 7.68
C ARG A 86 10.43 -8.39 6.53
N ASP A 87 11.04 -8.99 5.52
CA ASP A 87 11.77 -8.24 4.52
C ASP A 87 11.40 -8.80 3.15
N THR A 88 10.90 -7.93 2.29
CA THR A 88 10.99 -8.14 0.85
C THR A 88 12.45 -7.83 0.47
N PRO A 89 13.29 -8.79 0.03
CA PRO A 89 14.42 -8.46 -0.79
C PRO A 89 13.83 -7.92 -2.09
N ALA A 90 14.02 -6.62 -2.33
CA ALA A 90 13.53 -5.91 -3.50
C ALA A 90 13.78 -6.70 -4.80
N GLY A 91 12.73 -7.30 -5.33
CA GLY A 91 12.74 -8.12 -6.55
C GLY A 91 11.87 -7.56 -7.66
N ARG A 92 11.47 -6.29 -7.58
CA ARG A 92 10.77 -5.59 -8.67
C ARG A 92 11.47 -4.26 -8.96
N SER A 93 12.75 -4.33 -9.34
CA SER A 93 13.41 -3.24 -10.06
C SER A 93 12.89 -3.24 -11.50
N GLY A 94 12.08 -2.24 -11.86
CA GLY A 94 11.64 -2.07 -13.26
C GLY A 94 10.22 -1.55 -13.48
N GLN A 95 9.47 -1.18 -12.44
CA GLN A 95 8.34 -0.28 -12.60
C GLN A 95 8.84 1.11 -12.18
N PRO A 96 8.74 2.17 -13.02
CA PRO A 96 8.95 3.51 -12.51
C PRO A 96 7.99 3.70 -11.33
N ASP A 97 8.51 4.25 -10.24
CA ASP A 97 7.76 4.64 -9.06
C ASP A 97 6.64 5.60 -9.48
N ALA A 98 5.51 5.04 -9.88
CA ALA A 98 4.24 5.71 -9.88
C ALA A 98 3.67 5.61 -8.46
N ASP A 99 4.47 6.00 -7.46
CA ASP A 99 3.92 6.39 -6.18
C ASP A 99 3.39 7.83 -6.36
N GLU A 100 2.31 7.93 -7.11
CA GLU A 100 1.44 9.12 -7.14
C GLU A 100 0.55 9.10 -5.88
N SER A 101 1.14 8.78 -4.74
CA SER A 101 0.55 8.92 -3.42
C SER A 101 0.68 10.39 -3.01
N VAL A 102 -0.11 11.26 -3.65
CA VAL A 102 -0.32 12.63 -3.17
C VAL A 102 -1.12 12.54 -1.86
N HIS A 103 -0.43 12.23 -0.77
CA HIS A 103 -0.93 12.32 0.59
C HIS A 103 -0.64 13.74 1.14
N ALA A 104 -1.15 14.73 0.41
CA ALA A 104 -1.28 16.09 0.90
C ALA A 104 -2.69 16.25 1.47
N LEU A 105 -2.81 16.10 2.78
CA LEU A 105 -3.97 16.60 3.51
C LEU A 105 -3.68 18.07 3.84
N CYS A 106 -4.06 19.00 2.95
CA CYS A 106 -4.39 20.37 3.37
C CYS A 106 -5.56 20.19 4.35
N ALA A 107 -5.29 20.41 5.63
CA ALA A 107 -6.23 20.23 6.73
C ALA A 107 -6.96 21.52 7.03
#